data_AF-A0A974XA60-F1
#
_entry.id   AF-A0A974XA60-F1
#
_cell.length_a   1.000
_cell.length_b   1.000
_cell.length_c   1.000
_cell.angle_alpha   90.00
_cell.angle_beta   90.00
_cell.angle_gamma   90.00
#
_symmetry.space_group_name_H-M   'P 1'
#
loop_
_entity.id
_entity.type
_entity.pdbx_description
1 polymer ?
#
loop_
_entity_poly.entity_id
_entity_poly.type
_entity_poly.pdbx_seq_one_letter_code
_entity_poly.pdbx_strand_id
1 'polypeptide(L)'
;MTNANNFNTNCKSPCNPNNEVSPANNIIRESCCTGQSGCLWDGDLNSLVLEPIYVQKVYDSALFNLQGISYAEGQQFSPKLPVGSTIVKINYINITKYFDPTDCNNENNFKIKPCTTLQGAQFVQCCDCDEKVVGPDGRLSEKIIYADTSACDSSGRGTPVFGSQNIKLKGMVIIEMSIEYIDPEVGGCPIPQVLTGCFTVVAPGSGGDLVLTNFFELCIPSVFDGAFYPRFTELCNASLTGRLMTNNLVRDVTVLPDGTVVANILISICISCEKKIVVPVQLCVLSTGFTQLSPDSGMICGSFPSLFPKQIDENSVSNVGGSNNGCGKHPCCNQTQL
;
A
#
# COMPACT_ATOMS: atom_id res chain seq x y z
N MET A 1 -60.40 -13.65 6.26
CA MET A 1 -60.62 -12.21 6.49
C MET A 1 -59.34 -11.49 6.14
N THR A 2 -59.39 -10.82 4.99
CA THR A 2 -58.47 -9.84 4.42
C THR A 2 -58.30 -8.61 5.37
N ASN A 3 -57.26 -7.77 5.34
CA ASN A 3 -56.68 -7.03 4.21
C ASN A 3 -55.29 -6.47 4.58
N ALA A 4 -54.36 -6.55 3.63
CA ALA A 4 -53.27 -5.58 3.46
C ALA A 4 -53.66 -4.68 2.27
N ASN A 5 -53.63 -3.36 2.48
CA ASN A 5 -53.87 -2.32 1.47
C ASN A 5 -52.50 -1.78 1.02
N ASN A 6 -52.14 -1.94 -0.26
CA ASN A 6 -52.36 -1.03 -1.40
C ASN A 6 -51.32 0.08 -1.52
N PHE A 7 -50.61 0.10 -2.66
CA PHE A 7 -50.62 1.17 -3.69
C PHE A 7 -49.52 0.85 -4.71
N ASN A 8 -49.63 1.07 -6.02
CA ASN A 8 -50.69 0.96 -7.03
C ASN A 8 -49.93 1.03 -8.37
N THR A 9 -50.25 0.12 -9.27
CA THR A 9 -49.79 0.05 -10.66
C THR A 9 -50.66 0.89 -11.59
N ASN A 10 -50.07 1.55 -12.58
CA ASN A 10 -50.69 1.98 -13.85
C ASN A 10 -49.51 2.23 -14.83
N CYS A 11 -49.45 1.74 -16.07
CA CYS A 11 -50.47 1.75 -17.12
C CYS A 11 -50.36 0.57 -18.11
N LYS A 12 -51.53 0.26 -18.71
CA LYS A 12 -51.86 -0.65 -19.85
C LYS A 12 -51.10 -0.24 -21.15
N SER A 13 -50.94 -1.03 -22.22
CA SER A 13 -51.93 -1.84 -22.98
C SER A 13 -51.23 -2.71 -24.10
N PRO A 14 -51.94 -3.51 -24.94
CA PRO A 14 -51.57 -4.88 -25.36
C PRO A 14 -50.97 -5.02 -26.76
N CYS A 15 -50.31 -6.15 -27.04
CA CYS A 15 -49.98 -6.58 -28.41
C CYS A 15 -50.70 -7.91 -28.75
N ASN A 16 -51.53 -7.85 -29.79
CA ASN A 16 -52.20 -8.97 -30.47
C ASN A 16 -51.21 -9.76 -31.34
N PRO A 17 -51.30 -11.10 -31.47
CA PRO A 17 -50.41 -11.86 -32.35
C PRO A 17 -50.96 -11.93 -33.78
N ASN A 18 -50.04 -12.10 -34.73
CA ASN A 18 -50.23 -12.38 -36.17
C ASN A 18 -50.20 -11.16 -37.09
N ASN A 19 -48.99 -10.85 -37.57
CA ASN A 19 -48.76 -10.73 -39.00
C ASN A 19 -47.34 -11.23 -39.31
N GLU A 20 -47.29 -12.34 -40.03
CA GLU A 20 -46.09 -12.87 -40.66
C GLU A 20 -45.59 -11.86 -41.71
N VAL A 21 -44.40 -11.30 -41.50
CA VAL A 21 -43.45 -11.05 -42.60
C VAL A 21 -42.05 -11.34 -42.07
N SER A 22 -41.44 -12.38 -42.62
CA SER A 22 -40.00 -12.54 -42.72
C SER A 22 -39.72 -12.84 -44.20
N PRO A 23 -38.56 -12.45 -44.77
CA PRO A 23 -37.27 -12.60 -44.09
C PRO A 23 -36.25 -11.48 -44.36
N ALA A 24 -35.11 -11.62 -43.69
CA ALA A 24 -33.83 -10.97 -43.98
C ALA A 24 -33.68 -9.51 -43.50
N ASN A 25 -33.25 -9.38 -42.25
CA ASN A 25 -31.92 -8.85 -41.97
C ASN A 25 -31.50 -9.36 -40.60
N ASN A 26 -30.68 -10.41 -40.59
CA ASN A 26 -29.84 -10.70 -39.45
C ASN A 26 -28.95 -9.46 -39.25
N ILE A 27 -29.36 -8.53 -38.39
CA ILE A 27 -28.43 -7.58 -37.79
C ILE A 27 -27.54 -8.46 -36.92
N ILE A 28 -26.48 -8.98 -37.52
CA ILE A 28 -25.31 -9.43 -36.79
C ILE A 28 -24.87 -8.16 -36.08
N ARG A 29 -25.26 -8.00 -34.82
CA ARG A 29 -24.55 -7.08 -33.93
C ARG A 29 -23.12 -7.58 -33.98
N GLU A 30 -22.22 -6.79 -34.56
CA GLU A 30 -20.80 -7.09 -34.48
C GLU A 30 -20.50 -7.39 -33.02
N SER A 31 -20.09 -8.63 -32.74
CA SER A 31 -19.85 -9.13 -31.38
C SER A 31 -18.60 -8.52 -30.74
N CYS A 32 -17.91 -7.65 -31.47
CA CYS A 32 -16.65 -7.04 -31.11
C CYS A 32 -16.81 -5.52 -31.10
N CYS A 33 -16.17 -4.87 -30.14
CA CYS A 33 -16.13 -3.42 -30.03
C CYS A 33 -14.68 -2.95 -30.03
N THR A 34 -14.48 -1.72 -30.48
CA THR A 34 -13.18 -1.04 -30.48
C THR A 34 -13.18 0.00 -29.37
N GLY A 35 -12.17 -0.02 -28.51
CA GLY A 35 -12.06 0.93 -27.40
C GLY A 35 -11.54 2.31 -27.86
N GLN A 36 -12.07 3.39 -27.27
CA GLN A 36 -11.54 4.74 -27.38
C GLN A 36 -10.67 5.06 -26.16
N SER A 37 -9.39 5.36 -26.35
CA SER A 37 -8.41 5.56 -25.28
C SER A 37 -8.33 6.99 -24.75
N GLY A 38 -8.86 7.98 -25.50
CA GLY A 38 -8.98 9.38 -25.06
C GLY A 38 -7.66 10.16 -24.91
N CYS A 39 -6.53 9.54 -25.26
CA CYS A 39 -5.21 10.17 -25.27
C CYS A 39 -4.85 10.64 -26.69
N LEU A 40 -4.40 11.88 -26.82
CA LEU A 40 -3.95 12.48 -28.07
C LEU A 40 -2.47 12.85 -27.91
N TRP A 41 -1.62 12.46 -28.85
CA TRP A 41 -0.19 12.74 -28.79
C TRP A 41 0.36 13.33 -30.09
N ASP A 42 1.47 14.03 -29.88
CA ASP A 42 1.97 15.22 -30.58
C ASP A 42 2.71 14.96 -31.90
N GLY A 43 2.72 13.71 -32.37
CA GLY A 43 2.80 13.47 -33.80
C GLY A 43 4.15 13.04 -34.37
N ASP A 44 4.96 12.26 -33.64
CA ASP A 44 5.75 11.08 -34.11
C ASP A 44 6.94 10.75 -33.19
N LEU A 45 7.01 9.51 -32.68
CA LEU A 45 8.27 8.83 -32.31
C LEU A 45 8.07 7.34 -32.62
N ASN A 46 8.26 6.99 -33.90
CA ASN A 46 8.22 5.73 -34.68
C ASN A 46 8.05 4.32 -34.04
N SER A 47 7.82 4.17 -32.73
CA SER A 47 7.17 3.01 -32.12
C SER A 47 6.49 3.31 -30.76
N LEU A 48 6.17 4.58 -30.44
CA LEU A 48 5.50 4.93 -29.18
C LEU A 48 3.98 4.84 -29.32
N VAL A 49 3.39 4.08 -28.42
CA VAL A 49 1.96 3.92 -28.19
C VAL A 49 1.58 4.74 -26.97
N LEU A 50 0.47 5.46 -27.06
CA LEU A 50 -0.13 6.09 -25.89
C LEU A 50 -0.97 5.09 -25.12
N GLU A 51 -0.73 5.05 -23.82
CA GLU A 51 -1.52 4.24 -22.92
C GLU A 51 -2.20 5.16 -21.90
N PRO A 52 -3.55 5.21 -21.85
CA PRO A 52 -4.25 5.85 -20.76
C PRO A 52 -4.09 5.00 -19.52
N ILE A 53 -3.46 5.55 -18.49
CA ILE A 53 -3.33 4.89 -17.19
C ILE A 53 -4.14 5.68 -16.18
N TYR A 54 -5.02 4.96 -15.49
CA TYR A 54 -5.75 5.51 -14.36
C TYR A 54 -4.96 5.26 -13.08
N VAL A 55 -4.47 6.33 -12.46
CA VAL A 55 -3.62 6.27 -11.26
C VAL A 55 -4.11 7.24 -10.20
N GLN A 56 -3.54 7.12 -9.01
CA GLN A 56 -3.73 8.10 -7.94
C GLN A 56 -2.56 9.08 -7.95
N LYS A 57 -2.86 10.38 -7.98
CA LYS A 57 -1.89 11.44 -7.84
C LYS A 57 -1.93 12.00 -6.42
N VAL A 58 -0.74 12.27 -5.86
CA VAL A 58 -0.61 13.06 -4.63
C VAL A 58 -0.84 14.52 -4.97
N TYR A 59 -1.89 15.11 -4.39
CA TYR A 59 -2.20 16.53 -4.50
C TYR A 59 -1.38 17.35 -3.51
N ASP A 60 -1.34 16.90 -2.25
CA ASP A 60 -0.55 17.52 -1.19
C ASP A 60 -0.07 16.45 -0.21
N SER A 61 1.01 16.72 0.51
CA SER A 61 1.58 15.78 1.47
C SER A 61 2.39 16.46 2.56
N ALA A 62 2.37 15.88 3.75
CA ALA A 62 3.20 16.32 4.86
C ALA A 62 3.85 15.12 5.56
N LEU A 63 5.15 15.25 5.86
CA LEU A 63 5.94 14.24 6.54
C LEU A 63 6.28 14.72 7.96
N PHE A 64 6.11 13.81 8.93
CA PHE A 64 6.37 14.11 10.33
C PHE A 64 7.28 13.06 10.94
N ASN A 65 8.25 13.54 11.73
CA ASN A 65 9.13 12.70 12.52
C ASN A 65 8.82 12.91 13.99
N LEU A 66 8.43 11.85 14.67
CA LEU A 66 8.11 11.86 16.09
C LEU A 66 9.06 10.94 16.83
N GLN A 67 9.31 11.27 18.09
CA GLN A 67 10.17 10.49 18.96
C GLN A 67 9.42 10.13 20.23
N GLY A 68 9.55 8.87 20.63
CA GLY A 68 9.02 8.34 21.86
C GLY A 68 10.09 7.54 22.61
N ILE A 69 9.88 7.36 23.90
CA ILE A 69 10.78 6.58 24.75
C ILE A 69 9.94 5.56 25.52
N SER A 70 10.46 4.34 25.62
CA SER A 70 9.95 3.28 26.49
C SER A 70 11.10 2.74 27.34
N TYR A 71 10.78 2.31 28.56
CA TYR A 71 11.77 1.80 29.52
C TYR A 71 11.47 0.32 29.78
N ALA A 72 12.43 -0.55 29.47
CA ALA A 72 12.39 -1.95 29.82
C ALA A 72 13.21 -2.16 31.10
N GLU A 73 12.57 -1.98 32.25
CA GLU A 73 13.17 -2.21 33.56
C GLU A 73 13.17 -3.70 33.88
N GLY A 74 14.32 -4.21 34.30
CA GLY A 74 14.46 -5.61 34.67
C GLY A 74 14.19 -6.60 33.53
N GLN A 75 14.49 -6.22 32.27
CA GLN A 75 14.29 -7.11 31.13
C GLN A 75 15.12 -8.37 31.28
N GLN A 76 14.46 -9.53 31.28
CA GLN A 76 15.12 -10.82 31.31
C GLN A 76 15.54 -11.24 29.90
N PHE A 77 16.72 -11.83 29.81
CA PHE A 77 17.28 -12.32 28.56
C PHE A 77 17.58 -13.83 28.61
N SER A 78 17.58 -14.44 27.44
CA SER A 78 17.93 -15.85 27.20
C SER A 78 18.95 -15.98 26.07
N PRO A 79 19.80 -17.01 26.04
CA PRO A 79 19.93 -18.08 27.03
C PRO A 79 20.55 -17.60 28.35
N LYS A 80 20.45 -18.43 29.39
CA LYS A 80 21.16 -18.19 30.65
C LYS A 80 22.66 -18.39 30.44
N LEU A 81 23.46 -17.58 31.13
CA LEU A 81 24.91 -17.76 31.18
C LEU A 81 25.27 -18.85 32.20
N PRO A 82 26.48 -19.44 32.12
CA PRO A 82 27.01 -20.29 33.17
C PRO A 82 26.98 -19.60 34.54
N VAL A 83 26.70 -20.36 35.60
CA VAL A 83 26.55 -19.82 36.95
C VAL A 83 27.84 -19.14 37.41
N GLY A 84 27.74 -17.94 37.97
CA GLY A 84 28.89 -17.13 38.38
C GLY A 84 29.58 -16.35 37.25
N SER A 85 29.03 -16.39 36.02
CA SER A 85 29.53 -15.58 34.91
C SER A 85 29.44 -14.08 35.21
N THR A 86 30.45 -13.34 34.76
CA THR A 86 30.47 -11.87 34.85
C THR A 86 30.51 -11.27 33.45
N ILE A 87 29.58 -10.37 33.15
CA ILE A 87 29.58 -9.64 31.87
C ILE A 87 30.63 -8.53 31.94
N VAL A 88 31.55 -8.51 30.98
CA VAL A 88 32.63 -7.51 30.92
C VAL A 88 32.33 -6.40 29.92
N LYS A 89 31.54 -6.67 28.88
CA LYS A 89 31.27 -5.71 27.82
C LYS A 89 29.97 -6.02 27.10
N ILE A 90 29.34 -4.97 26.59
CA ILE A 90 28.25 -5.04 25.62
C ILE A 90 28.77 -4.49 24.30
N ASN A 91 28.62 -5.28 23.24
CA ASN A 91 29.06 -4.90 21.89
C ASN A 91 28.00 -4.04 21.19
N TYR A 92 26.75 -4.50 21.20
CA TYR A 92 25.62 -3.76 20.66
C TYR A 92 24.30 -4.22 21.28
N ILE A 93 23.29 -3.36 21.17
CA ILE A 93 21.89 -3.66 21.48
C ILE A 93 21.09 -3.35 20.22
N ASN A 94 20.50 -4.38 19.62
CA ASN A 94 19.63 -4.27 18.46
C ASN A 94 18.18 -4.50 18.89
N ILE A 95 17.25 -3.74 18.33
CA ILE A 95 15.82 -3.86 18.65
C ILE A 95 15.04 -3.99 17.36
N THR A 96 14.30 -5.08 17.23
CA THR A 96 13.46 -5.35 16.07
C THR A 96 11.99 -5.47 16.47
N LYS A 97 11.10 -5.21 15.51
CA LYS A 97 9.66 -5.34 15.73
C LYS A 97 9.28 -6.82 15.77
N TYR A 98 8.43 -7.20 16.71
CA TYR A 98 7.85 -8.54 16.70
C TYR A 98 6.68 -8.61 15.71
N PHE A 99 6.64 -9.66 14.91
CA PHE A 99 5.49 -10.00 14.07
C PHE A 99 5.37 -11.52 13.97
N ASP A 100 4.20 -12.04 14.31
CA ASP A 100 3.81 -13.43 14.13
C ASP A 100 3.21 -13.62 12.72
N PRO A 101 3.88 -14.37 11.83
CA PRO A 101 3.38 -14.60 10.47
C PRO A 101 2.17 -15.53 10.42
N THR A 102 1.89 -16.27 11.50
CA THR A 102 0.80 -17.25 11.55
C THR A 102 -0.53 -16.63 11.98
N ASP A 103 -0.49 -15.51 12.72
CA ASP A 103 -1.66 -14.76 13.15
C ASP A 103 -1.45 -13.24 13.03
N CYS A 104 -2.10 -12.65 12.03
CA CYS A 104 -2.04 -11.21 11.80
C CYS A 104 -2.75 -10.39 12.90
N ASN A 105 -3.69 -11.00 13.64
CA ASN A 105 -4.45 -10.35 14.69
C ASN A 105 -3.77 -10.41 16.06
N ASN A 106 -2.74 -11.24 16.23
CA ASN A 106 -1.96 -11.40 17.46
C ASN A 106 -1.67 -10.03 18.12
N GLU A 107 -2.00 -9.91 19.41
CA GLU A 107 -1.86 -8.67 20.17
C GLU A 107 -0.39 -8.28 20.39
N ASN A 108 0.50 -9.27 20.35
CA ASN A 108 1.94 -9.07 20.47
C ASN A 108 2.55 -8.49 19.20
N ASN A 109 1.88 -8.57 18.04
CA ASN A 109 2.37 -7.96 16.82
C ASN A 109 2.55 -6.45 17.03
N PHE A 110 3.73 -5.94 16.70
CA PHE A 110 4.01 -4.52 16.77
C PHE A 110 3.11 -3.75 15.79
N LYS A 111 2.27 -2.86 16.32
CA LYS A 111 1.26 -2.10 15.57
C LYS A 111 1.45 -0.61 15.81
N ILE A 112 1.49 0.15 14.71
CA ILE A 112 1.39 1.60 14.71
C ILE A 112 -0.04 1.95 14.32
N LYS A 113 -0.80 2.55 15.23
CA LYS A 113 -2.20 2.92 14.99
C LYS A 113 -2.34 4.44 15.00
N PRO A 114 -2.26 5.10 13.84
CA PRO A 114 -2.61 6.50 13.74
C PRO A 114 -4.13 6.68 13.93
N CYS A 115 -4.50 7.73 14.65
CA CYS A 115 -5.86 8.18 14.87
C CYS A 115 -5.91 9.66 14.53
N THR A 116 -6.41 9.96 13.33
CA THR A 116 -6.46 11.31 12.78
C THR A 116 -7.84 11.92 12.91
N THR A 117 -7.90 13.18 13.32
CA THR A 117 -9.10 14.01 13.39
C THR A 117 -8.86 15.29 12.60
N LEU A 118 -9.82 15.68 11.77
CA LEU A 118 -9.76 16.88 10.94
C LEU A 118 -10.55 18.04 11.58
N GLN A 119 -10.10 19.25 11.31
CA GLN A 119 -10.74 20.52 11.64
C GLN A 119 -10.88 21.34 10.35
N GLY A 120 -12.07 21.87 10.09
CA GLY A 120 -12.40 22.54 8.82
C GLY A 120 -12.75 21.58 7.67
N ALA A 121 -12.66 20.28 7.91
CA ALA A 121 -13.10 19.22 7.00
C ALA A 121 -13.62 18.03 7.81
N GLN A 122 -14.31 17.11 7.14
CA GLN A 122 -14.78 15.86 7.72
C GLN A 122 -14.42 14.67 6.84
N PHE A 123 -14.20 13.52 7.45
CA PHE A 123 -14.26 12.27 6.71
C PHE A 123 -15.73 11.98 6.39
N VAL A 124 -16.00 11.56 5.16
CA VAL A 124 -17.35 11.13 4.78
C VAL A 124 -17.68 9.89 5.60
N GLN A 125 -18.85 9.85 6.22
CA GLN A 125 -19.28 8.76 7.08
C GLN A 125 -20.47 8.01 6.48
N CYS A 126 -20.46 6.70 6.61
CA CYS A 126 -21.55 5.80 6.28
C CYS A 126 -21.74 4.84 7.48
N CYS A 127 -22.97 4.74 8.01
CA CYS A 127 -23.28 3.87 9.15
C CYS A 127 -22.33 4.05 10.35
N ASP A 128 -22.10 5.30 10.76
CA ASP A 128 -21.21 5.70 11.87
C ASP A 128 -19.72 5.33 11.71
N CYS A 129 -19.30 4.96 10.49
CA CYS A 129 -17.91 4.67 10.16
C CYS A 129 -17.41 5.57 9.04
N ASP A 130 -16.13 5.94 9.07
CA ASP A 130 -15.50 6.64 7.95
C ASP A 130 -15.53 5.75 6.69
N GLU A 131 -16.02 6.32 5.58
CA GLU A 131 -16.05 5.66 4.29
C GLU A 131 -14.62 5.49 3.77
N LYS A 132 -14.26 4.24 3.46
CA LYS A 132 -12.92 3.88 3.01
C LYS A 132 -12.95 3.35 1.59
N VAL A 133 -11.91 3.68 0.84
CA VAL A 133 -11.70 3.21 -0.53
C VAL A 133 -10.40 2.44 -0.63
N VAL A 134 -10.34 1.60 -1.66
CA VAL A 134 -9.16 0.77 -1.92
C VAL A 134 -8.01 1.68 -2.34
N GLY A 135 -6.92 1.63 -1.58
CA GLY A 135 -5.67 2.30 -1.89
C GLY A 135 -4.71 1.44 -2.71
N PRO A 136 -3.49 1.94 -2.97
CA PRO A 136 -2.52 1.27 -3.84
C PRO A 136 -1.97 -0.04 -3.24
N ASP A 137 -2.15 -0.26 -1.94
CA ASP A 137 -1.83 -1.49 -1.23
C ASP A 137 -2.90 -2.60 -1.40
N GLY A 138 -3.96 -2.32 -2.17
CA GLY A 138 -5.06 -3.26 -2.40
C GLY A 138 -6.00 -3.43 -1.20
N ARG A 139 -5.91 -2.56 -0.19
CA ARG A 139 -6.75 -2.58 1.02
C ARG A 139 -7.54 -1.29 1.17
N LEU A 140 -8.53 -1.31 2.05
CA LEU A 140 -9.31 -0.13 2.46
C LEU A 140 -8.46 0.79 3.36
N SER A 141 -7.48 1.46 2.75
CA SER A 141 -6.44 2.26 3.42
C SER A 141 -6.66 3.77 3.28
N GLU A 142 -7.52 4.20 2.36
CA GLU A 142 -7.79 5.62 2.10
C GLU A 142 -9.18 6.01 2.60
N LYS A 143 -9.34 7.23 3.12
CA LYS A 143 -10.63 7.79 3.57
C LYS A 143 -11.07 8.92 2.67
N ILE A 144 -12.36 9.05 2.39
CA ILE A 144 -12.87 10.18 1.60
C ILE A 144 -12.96 11.43 2.49
N ILE A 145 -12.42 12.56 2.02
CA ILE A 145 -12.52 13.86 2.71
C ILE A 145 -13.54 14.75 2.01
N TYR A 146 -14.29 15.50 2.80
CA TYR A 146 -15.16 16.58 2.36
C TYR A 146 -14.90 17.86 3.14
N ALA A 147 -14.81 18.99 2.44
CA ALA A 147 -14.96 20.34 2.98
C ALA A 147 -15.63 21.22 1.92
N ASP A 148 -16.25 22.32 2.33
CA ASP A 148 -16.75 23.32 1.39
C ASP A 148 -15.57 24.10 0.78
N THR A 149 -15.32 23.87 -0.50
CA THR A 149 -14.19 24.48 -1.25
C THR A 149 -14.58 25.74 -2.02
N SER A 150 -15.85 26.15 -2.01
CA SER A 150 -16.40 27.17 -2.92
C SER A 150 -15.66 28.50 -2.90
N ALA A 151 -15.26 28.97 -1.71
CA ALA A 151 -14.51 30.21 -1.55
C ALA A 151 -13.12 30.14 -2.22
N CYS A 152 -12.40 29.03 -2.04
CA CYS A 152 -11.08 28.83 -2.61
C CYS A 152 -11.14 28.57 -4.13
N ASP A 153 -12.17 27.85 -4.59
CA ASP A 153 -12.43 27.58 -6.00
C ASP A 153 -12.63 28.87 -6.78
N SER A 154 -13.35 29.85 -6.23
CA SER A 154 -13.53 31.18 -6.85
C SER A 154 -12.22 31.95 -7.11
N SER A 155 -11.17 31.58 -6.39
CA SER A 155 -9.82 32.14 -6.52
C SER A 155 -8.84 31.21 -7.25
N GLY A 156 -9.28 30.02 -7.69
CA GLY A 156 -8.44 29.01 -8.31
C GLY A 156 -7.39 28.41 -7.36
N ARG A 157 -7.69 28.32 -6.06
CA ARG A 157 -6.77 27.82 -5.01
C ARG A 157 -7.35 26.59 -4.32
N GLY A 158 -6.50 25.78 -3.70
CA GLY A 158 -6.95 24.68 -2.84
C GLY A 158 -7.40 25.17 -1.45
N THR A 159 -8.17 24.33 -0.76
CA THR A 159 -8.76 24.64 0.54
C THR A 159 -7.89 24.04 1.66
N PRO A 160 -7.42 24.85 2.64
CA PRO A 160 -6.63 24.34 3.74
C PRO A 160 -7.49 23.53 4.72
N VAL A 161 -6.96 22.41 5.18
CA VAL A 161 -7.56 21.54 6.19
C VAL A 161 -6.53 21.30 7.29
N PHE A 162 -6.96 21.46 8.53
CA PHE A 162 -6.12 21.25 9.70
C PHE A 162 -6.47 19.93 10.34
N GLY A 163 -5.51 19.31 11.01
CA GLY A 163 -5.77 18.06 11.71
C GLY A 163 -4.84 17.82 12.86
N SER A 164 -5.33 17.02 13.80
CA SER A 164 -4.55 16.45 14.89
C SER A 164 -4.47 14.94 14.70
N GLN A 165 -3.33 14.36 15.02
CA GLN A 165 -3.11 12.93 14.97
C GLN A 165 -2.55 12.44 16.30
N ASN A 166 -3.13 11.35 16.80
CA ASN A 166 -2.59 10.56 17.89
C ASN A 166 -2.11 9.22 17.34
N ILE A 167 -0.82 8.92 17.51
CA ILE A 167 -0.20 7.67 17.07
C ILE A 167 -0.03 6.78 18.29
N LYS A 168 -0.78 5.68 18.34
CA LYS A 168 -0.68 4.69 19.40
C LYS A 168 0.24 3.56 18.97
N LEU A 169 1.24 3.25 19.78
CA LEU A 169 2.08 2.07 19.61
C LEU A 169 1.63 0.96 20.54
N LYS A 170 1.56 -0.25 19.99
CA LYS A 170 1.19 -1.46 20.71
C LYS A 170 2.06 -2.63 20.25
N GLY A 171 2.14 -3.64 21.11
CA GLY A 171 2.78 -4.91 20.81
C GLY A 171 4.22 -4.98 21.31
N MET A 172 4.90 -6.04 20.89
CA MET A 172 6.20 -6.43 21.40
C MET A 172 7.33 -6.05 20.45
N VAL A 173 8.51 -5.96 21.04
CA VAL A 173 9.79 -5.82 20.35
C VAL A 173 10.72 -6.92 20.86
N ILE A 174 11.62 -7.34 19.98
CA ILE A 174 12.68 -8.27 20.30
C ILE A 174 13.94 -7.46 20.54
N ILE A 175 14.57 -7.65 21.69
CA ILE A 175 15.80 -7.00 22.09
C ILE A 175 16.90 -8.05 22.00
N GLU A 176 17.87 -7.81 21.12
CA GLU A 176 19.08 -8.61 20.99
C GLU A 176 20.26 -7.84 21.59
N MET A 177 20.93 -8.44 22.56
CA MET A 177 22.06 -7.84 23.24
C MET A 177 23.28 -8.76 23.03
N SER A 178 24.27 -8.27 22.29
CA SER A 178 25.55 -8.96 22.14
C SER A 178 26.48 -8.55 23.28
N ILE A 179 26.97 -9.54 24.02
CA ILE A 179 27.81 -9.36 25.19
C ILE A 179 29.11 -10.14 25.06
N GLU A 180 30.09 -9.77 25.88
CA GLU A 180 31.24 -10.58 26.21
C GLU A 180 31.20 -10.86 27.71
N TYR A 181 31.32 -12.13 28.10
CA TYR A 181 31.29 -12.54 29.51
C TYR A 181 32.50 -13.43 29.85
N ILE A 182 32.89 -13.47 31.12
CA ILE A 182 33.90 -14.38 31.64
C ILE A 182 33.18 -15.50 32.38
N ASP A 183 33.47 -16.73 31.97
CA ASP A 183 33.05 -17.94 32.66
C ASP A 183 34.06 -18.28 33.77
N PRO A 184 33.64 -18.42 35.05
CA PRO A 184 34.54 -18.76 36.13
C PRO A 184 35.17 -20.16 36.01
N GLU A 185 34.52 -21.10 35.31
CA GLU A 185 35.00 -22.48 35.16
C GLU A 185 36.04 -22.62 34.03
N VAL A 186 35.89 -21.81 32.96
CA VAL A 186 36.77 -21.86 31.78
C VAL A 186 37.95 -20.88 31.91
N GLY A 187 37.79 -19.81 32.68
CA GLY A 187 38.84 -18.87 33.06
C GLY A 187 39.13 -17.77 32.02
N GLY A 188 39.34 -16.54 32.54
CA GLY A 188 40.13 -15.41 32.00
C GLY A 188 39.74 -14.75 30.67
N CYS A 189 39.32 -15.50 29.66
CA CYS A 189 39.06 -14.98 28.32
C CYS A 189 37.58 -14.59 28.14
N PRO A 190 37.28 -13.39 27.61
CA PRO A 190 35.91 -13.01 27.30
C PRO A 190 35.32 -13.89 26.18
N ILE A 191 34.16 -14.46 26.43
CA ILE A 191 33.39 -15.29 25.50
C ILE A 191 32.23 -14.44 24.93
N PRO A 192 32.11 -14.31 23.60
CA PRO A 192 30.98 -13.59 23.00
C PRO A 192 29.70 -14.42 23.06
N GLN A 193 28.58 -13.79 23.41
CA GLN A 193 27.25 -14.39 23.42
C GLN A 193 26.21 -13.39 22.94
N VAL A 194 25.18 -13.86 22.23
CA VAL A 194 24.00 -13.07 21.91
C VAL A 194 22.87 -13.51 22.82
N LEU A 195 22.24 -12.52 23.44
CA LEU A 195 21.12 -12.68 24.35
C LEU A 195 19.87 -12.06 23.74
N THR A 196 18.72 -12.70 23.89
CA THR A 196 17.44 -12.26 23.36
C THR A 196 16.42 -12.08 24.47
N GLY A 197 15.70 -10.97 24.45
CA GLY A 197 14.57 -10.68 25.33
C GLY A 197 13.38 -10.17 24.52
N CYS A 198 12.17 -10.44 24.98
CA CYS A 198 10.94 -9.90 24.40
C CYS A 198 10.34 -8.88 25.36
N PHE A 199 9.95 -7.72 24.85
CA PHE A 199 9.44 -6.61 25.65
C PHE A 199 8.20 -5.99 25.02
N THR A 200 7.16 -5.74 25.80
CA THR A 200 5.96 -5.02 25.33
C THR A 200 6.16 -3.52 25.46
N VAL A 201 6.02 -2.79 24.35
CA VAL A 201 6.19 -1.33 24.33
C VAL A 201 5.10 -0.67 25.15
N VAL A 202 5.50 0.18 26.09
CA VAL A 202 4.60 0.87 27.01
C VAL A 202 5.02 2.33 27.22
N ALA A 203 4.06 3.17 27.58
CA ALA A 203 4.31 4.55 27.97
C ALA A 203 5.04 4.60 29.33
N PRO A 204 6.00 5.54 29.51
CA PRO A 204 6.58 5.82 30.81
C PRO A 204 5.55 6.13 31.89
N GLY A 205 5.73 5.53 33.07
CA GLY A 205 4.96 5.82 34.29
C GLY A 205 3.57 5.18 34.36
N SER A 206 2.80 5.17 33.27
CA SER A 206 1.42 4.66 33.26
C SER A 206 1.28 3.21 32.82
N GLY A 207 2.32 2.63 32.18
CA GLY A 207 2.29 1.26 31.66
C GLY A 207 1.28 1.02 30.52
N GLY A 208 0.61 2.08 30.05
CA GLY A 208 -0.36 2.03 28.95
C GLY A 208 0.29 2.13 27.57
N ASP A 209 -0.53 2.34 26.54
CA ASP A 209 -0.04 2.56 25.17
C ASP A 209 0.85 3.81 25.09
N LEU A 210 1.97 3.73 24.37
CA LEU A 210 2.73 4.93 24.01
C LEU A 210 1.98 5.72 22.94
N VAL A 211 1.58 6.94 23.28
CA VAL A 211 0.83 7.84 22.39
C VAL A 211 1.69 9.04 22.03
N LEU A 212 1.92 9.26 20.73
CA LEU A 212 2.60 10.45 20.21
C LEU A 212 1.58 11.33 19.49
N THR A 213 1.58 12.62 19.81
CA THR A 213 0.62 13.58 19.24
C THR A 213 1.31 14.51 18.26
N ASN A 214 0.64 14.84 17.17
CA ASN A 214 1.09 15.82 16.21
C ASN A 214 -0.07 16.58 15.56
N PHE A 215 0.23 17.75 15.00
CA PHE A 215 -0.71 18.57 14.25
C PHE A 215 -0.19 18.75 12.81
N PHE A 216 -1.11 18.97 11.88
CA PHE A 216 -0.77 19.18 10.49
C PHE A 216 -1.76 20.11 9.79
N GLU A 217 -1.30 20.68 8.70
CA GLU A 217 -2.09 21.41 7.73
C GLU A 217 -1.84 20.75 6.37
N LEU A 218 -2.90 20.52 5.61
CA LEU A 218 -2.85 20.01 4.24
C LEU A 218 -3.82 20.83 3.39
N CYS A 219 -3.66 20.75 2.08
CA CYS A 219 -4.51 21.41 1.11
C CYS A 219 -5.32 20.37 0.34
N ILE A 220 -6.63 20.60 0.18
CA ILE A 220 -7.50 19.76 -0.65
C ILE A 220 -7.91 20.49 -1.94
N PRO A 221 -8.07 19.77 -3.06
CA PRO A 221 -8.64 20.32 -4.29
C PRO A 221 -10.14 20.54 -4.15
N SER A 222 -10.74 21.22 -5.15
CA SER A 222 -12.18 21.39 -5.25
C SER A 222 -12.93 20.06 -5.12
N VAL A 223 -14.02 20.06 -4.36
CA VAL A 223 -14.96 18.93 -4.27
C VAL A 223 -16.15 19.08 -5.21
N PHE A 224 -16.31 20.25 -5.85
CA PHE A 224 -17.45 20.56 -6.73
C PHE A 224 -17.08 20.42 -8.20
N ASP A 225 -15.87 20.84 -8.58
CA ASP A 225 -15.39 20.85 -9.96
C ASP A 225 -14.60 19.57 -10.34
N GLY A 226 -14.69 18.53 -9.51
CA GLY A 226 -14.03 17.24 -9.69
C GLY A 226 -15.02 16.09 -9.88
N ALA A 227 -14.64 15.10 -10.70
CA ALA A 227 -15.40 13.85 -10.83
C ALA A 227 -15.29 12.94 -9.59
N PHE A 228 -14.31 13.21 -8.72
CA PHE A 228 -14.00 12.40 -7.55
C PHE A 228 -13.70 13.28 -6.34
N TYR A 229 -14.13 12.82 -5.17
CA TYR A 229 -13.74 13.44 -3.91
C TYR A 229 -12.26 13.16 -3.58
N PRO A 230 -11.57 14.13 -2.94
CA PRO A 230 -10.21 13.92 -2.47
C PRO A 230 -10.16 12.86 -1.37
N ARG A 231 -9.05 12.15 -1.31
CA ARG A 231 -8.85 11.04 -0.38
C ARG A 231 -7.68 11.30 0.53
N PHE A 232 -7.83 10.96 1.81
CA PHE A 232 -6.77 10.97 2.81
C PHE A 232 -6.13 9.61 2.89
N THR A 233 -4.81 9.56 2.92
CA THR A 233 -4.07 8.37 3.31
C THR A 233 -2.93 8.73 4.24
N GLU A 234 -2.61 7.80 5.13
CA GLU A 234 -1.55 7.94 6.11
C GLU A 234 -0.69 6.67 6.17
N LEU A 235 0.61 6.87 6.11
CA LEU A 235 1.61 5.81 6.09
C LEU A 235 2.60 6.08 7.20
N CYS A 236 2.77 5.13 8.10
CA CYS A 236 3.66 5.26 9.25
C CYS A 236 4.63 4.09 9.31
N ASN A 237 5.88 4.40 9.64
CA ASN A 237 6.88 3.40 9.96
C ASN A 237 7.64 3.83 11.22
N ALA A 238 8.16 2.85 11.96
CA ALA A 238 8.98 3.08 13.14
C ALA A 238 10.34 2.40 13.01
N SER A 239 11.36 3.04 13.56
CA SER A 239 12.67 2.47 13.84
C SER A 239 12.92 2.52 15.34
N LEU A 240 13.58 1.50 15.87
CA LEU A 240 13.86 1.37 17.29
C LEU A 240 15.36 1.28 17.52
N THR A 241 15.83 1.96 18.55
CA THR A 241 17.22 1.92 18.98
C THR A 241 17.28 1.72 20.48
N GLY A 242 18.19 0.85 20.92
CA GLY A 242 18.35 0.48 22.32
C GLY A 242 19.67 0.98 22.89
N ARG A 243 19.67 1.37 24.15
CA ARG A 243 20.88 1.53 24.96
C ARG A 243 20.62 1.13 26.40
N LEU A 244 21.68 0.89 27.15
CA LEU A 244 21.57 0.78 28.60
C LEU A 244 20.94 2.07 29.15
N MET A 245 20.01 1.93 30.10
CA MET A 245 19.20 3.04 30.59
C MET A 245 20.06 4.23 31.02
N THR A 246 21.14 3.95 31.73
CA THR A 246 22.04 4.95 32.27
C THR A 246 23.45 4.90 31.68
N ASN A 247 23.63 4.12 30.61
CA ASN A 247 24.91 3.84 29.96
C ASN A 247 25.97 3.29 30.93
N ASN A 248 25.56 2.57 31.98
CA ASN A 248 26.49 2.01 32.96
C ASN A 248 26.22 0.51 33.14
N LEU A 249 27.19 -0.32 32.77
CA LEU A 249 27.08 -1.78 32.81
C LEU A 249 26.73 -2.32 34.21
N VAL A 250 27.42 -1.82 35.25
CA VAL A 250 27.27 -2.33 36.63
C VAL A 250 25.90 -1.99 37.22
N ARG A 251 25.34 -0.84 36.85
CA ARG A 251 24.02 -0.42 37.33
C ARG A 251 22.87 -1.00 36.51
N ASP A 252 23.07 -1.12 35.20
CA ASP A 252 21.99 -1.47 34.28
C ASP A 252 21.93 -2.95 33.97
N VAL A 253 22.95 -3.75 34.30
CA VAL A 253 22.97 -5.19 34.02
C VAL A 253 23.30 -5.98 35.28
N THR A 254 22.56 -7.06 35.51
CA THR A 254 22.75 -7.97 36.63
C THR A 254 22.63 -9.40 36.13
N VAL A 255 23.62 -10.24 36.47
CA VAL A 255 23.53 -11.69 36.27
C VAL A 255 22.99 -12.29 37.56
N LEU A 256 21.83 -12.92 37.49
CA LEU A 256 21.22 -13.59 38.62
C LEU A 256 21.98 -14.89 38.97
N PRO A 257 21.82 -15.42 40.20
CA PRO A 257 22.51 -16.64 40.63
C PRO A 257 22.25 -17.86 39.75
N ASP A 258 21.12 -17.90 39.04
CA ASP A 258 20.76 -18.98 38.12
C ASP A 258 21.31 -18.79 36.69
N GLY A 259 22.11 -17.75 36.47
CA GLY A 259 22.68 -17.39 35.17
C GLY A 259 21.78 -16.50 34.30
N THR A 260 20.56 -16.17 34.75
CA THR A 260 19.67 -15.29 33.98
C THR A 260 20.23 -13.87 33.96
N VAL A 261 20.33 -13.30 32.76
CA VAL A 261 20.77 -11.91 32.59
C VAL A 261 19.56 -11.00 32.64
N VAL A 262 19.61 -10.01 33.52
CA VAL A 262 18.60 -8.97 33.68
C VAL A 262 19.23 -7.63 33.31
N ALA A 263 18.59 -6.84 32.46
CA ALA A 263 19.09 -5.52 32.13
C ALA A 263 17.99 -4.44 32.05
N ASN A 264 18.38 -3.20 32.38
CA ASN A 264 17.57 -2.01 32.24
C ASN A 264 17.90 -1.34 30.89
N ILE A 265 16.97 -1.41 29.95
CA ILE A 265 17.16 -0.90 28.59
C ILE A 265 16.26 0.31 28.35
N LEU A 266 16.84 1.39 27.83
CA LEU A 266 16.10 2.51 27.27
C LEU A 266 15.90 2.27 25.77
N ILE A 267 14.64 2.28 25.37
CA ILE A 267 14.20 2.06 23.99
C ILE A 267 13.74 3.39 23.43
N SER A 268 14.51 3.92 22.49
CA SER A 268 14.14 5.10 21.72
C SER A 268 13.41 4.66 20.46
N ILE A 269 12.25 5.27 20.22
CA ILE A 269 11.36 4.93 19.11
C ILE A 269 11.25 6.16 18.21
N CYS A 270 11.72 6.03 16.97
CA CYS A 270 11.65 7.07 15.96
C CYS A 270 10.56 6.69 14.96
N ILE A 271 9.54 7.53 14.82
CA ILE A 271 8.42 7.30 13.91
C ILE A 271 8.45 8.33 12.80
N SER A 272 8.34 7.86 11.57
CA SER A 272 8.08 8.70 10.41
C SER A 272 6.68 8.40 9.90
N CYS A 273 5.85 9.44 9.80
CA CYS A 273 4.50 9.33 9.26
C CYS A 273 4.29 10.35 8.16
N GLU A 274 3.92 9.86 6.98
CA GLU A 274 3.52 10.67 5.85
C GLU A 274 1.99 10.70 5.76
N LYS A 275 1.44 11.89 5.52
CA LYS A 275 0.03 12.11 5.22
C LYS A 275 -0.07 12.64 3.81
N LYS A 276 -1.05 12.17 3.06
CA LYS A 276 -1.26 12.60 1.68
C LYS A 276 -2.73 12.87 1.42
N ILE A 277 -2.99 13.91 0.65
CA ILE A 277 -4.23 14.09 -0.09
C ILE A 277 -3.99 13.52 -1.48
N VAL A 278 -4.79 12.54 -1.88
CA VAL A 278 -4.70 11.89 -3.18
C VAL A 278 -5.99 12.06 -3.97
N VAL A 279 -5.85 12.20 -5.28
CA VAL A 279 -6.96 12.27 -6.22
C VAL A 279 -6.73 11.29 -7.37
N PRO A 280 -7.78 10.59 -7.84
CA PRO A 280 -7.67 9.82 -9.07
C PRO A 280 -7.42 10.74 -10.28
N VAL A 281 -6.50 10.33 -11.14
CA VAL A 281 -6.19 11.03 -12.38
C VAL A 281 -6.02 10.02 -13.52
N GLN A 282 -6.39 10.45 -14.73
CA GLN A 282 -6.00 9.76 -15.94
C GLN A 282 -4.72 10.43 -16.47
N LEU A 283 -3.67 9.63 -16.65
CA LEU A 283 -2.43 10.05 -17.29
C LEU A 283 -2.33 9.41 -18.67
N CYS A 284 -1.87 10.17 -19.65
CA CYS A 284 -1.43 9.62 -20.93
C CYS A 284 0.09 9.47 -20.84
N VAL A 285 0.58 8.23 -20.84
CA VAL A 285 2.02 7.96 -20.86
C VAL A 285 2.46 7.48 -22.24
N LEU A 286 3.69 7.81 -22.62
CA LEU A 286 4.34 7.25 -23.79
C LEU A 286 4.93 5.89 -23.42
N SER A 287 4.42 4.85 -24.08
CA SER A 287 4.82 3.46 -23.88
C SER A 287 5.33 2.89 -25.21
N THR A 288 6.47 2.20 -25.22
CA THR A 288 6.83 1.31 -26.35
C THR A 288 6.20 -0.09 -26.19
N GLY A 289 5.31 -0.27 -25.21
CA GLY A 289 4.78 -1.53 -24.70
C GLY A 289 5.29 -1.86 -23.29
N PHE A 290 4.65 -2.85 -22.65
CA PHE A 290 5.05 -3.36 -21.33
C PHE A 290 6.47 -3.94 -21.34
N THR A 291 7.23 -3.72 -20.26
CA THR A 291 8.55 -4.35 -20.08
C THR A 291 8.45 -5.88 -20.15
N GLN A 292 8.96 -6.47 -21.23
CA GLN A 292 9.07 -7.92 -21.37
C GLN A 292 10.43 -8.38 -20.86
N LEU A 293 10.43 -9.22 -19.83
CA LEU A 293 11.62 -9.98 -19.44
C LEU A 293 11.89 -11.03 -20.53
N SER A 294 13.15 -11.19 -20.93
CA SER A 294 13.54 -12.31 -21.81
C SER A 294 13.43 -13.62 -21.00
N PRO A 295 12.57 -14.57 -21.40
CA PRO A 295 12.43 -15.83 -20.68
C PRO A 295 13.68 -16.69 -20.85
N ASP A 296 14.08 -17.39 -19.79
CA ASP A 296 15.10 -18.43 -19.86
C ASP A 296 14.47 -19.67 -20.53
N SER A 297 14.85 -19.94 -21.78
CA SER A 297 14.12 -20.89 -22.64
C SER A 297 14.73 -22.30 -22.59
N GLY A 298 13.94 -23.30 -22.19
CA GLY A 298 14.24 -24.71 -22.42
C GLY A 298 13.94 -25.14 -23.87
N MET A 299 14.78 -25.99 -24.46
CA MET A 299 14.83 -26.34 -25.91
C MET A 299 13.59 -27.04 -26.51
N ILE A 300 12.47 -27.19 -25.79
CA ILE A 300 11.38 -28.09 -26.18
C ILE A 300 10.31 -27.38 -27.05
N CYS A 301 10.06 -26.09 -26.83
CA CYS A 301 9.02 -25.36 -27.56
C CYS A 301 9.63 -24.23 -28.42
N GLY A 302 9.29 -24.21 -29.71
CA GLY A 302 9.83 -23.23 -30.68
C GLY A 302 9.12 -21.86 -30.70
N SER A 303 7.99 -21.71 -30.00
CA SER A 303 7.29 -20.43 -29.83
C SER A 303 6.46 -20.45 -28.55
N PHE A 304 6.32 -19.29 -27.91
CA PHE A 304 5.55 -19.11 -26.68
C PHE A 304 4.49 -18.01 -26.89
N PRO A 305 3.29 -18.14 -26.30
CA PRO A 305 2.28 -17.10 -26.37
C PRO A 305 2.75 -15.82 -25.66
N SER A 306 2.27 -14.65 -26.10
CA SER A 306 2.53 -13.40 -25.39
C SER A 306 1.84 -13.42 -24.03
N LEU A 307 2.55 -12.98 -22.98
CA LEU A 307 2.01 -12.89 -21.61
C LEU A 307 0.88 -11.87 -21.50
N PHE A 308 0.89 -10.85 -22.35
CA PHE A 308 -0.09 -9.78 -22.35
C PHE A 308 -0.94 -9.83 -23.63
N PRO A 309 -2.26 -9.58 -23.52
CA PRO A 309 -3.12 -9.40 -24.68
C PRO A 309 -2.65 -8.22 -25.55
N LYS A 310 -2.88 -8.30 -26.86
CA LYS A 310 -2.73 -7.14 -27.74
C LYS A 310 -3.85 -6.15 -27.44
N GLN A 311 -3.52 -4.86 -27.43
CA GLN A 311 -4.52 -3.80 -27.30
C GLN A 311 -5.45 -3.80 -28.52
N ILE A 312 -6.77 -3.75 -28.28
CA ILE A 312 -7.81 -3.65 -29.32
C ILE A 312 -8.34 -2.21 -29.29
N ASP A 313 -7.72 -1.34 -30.09
CA ASP A 313 -8.10 0.06 -30.25
C ASP A 313 -8.35 0.42 -31.73
N GLU A 314 -8.78 1.66 -31.98
CA GLU A 314 -9.12 2.18 -33.30
C GLU A 314 -7.99 2.10 -34.33
N ASN A 315 -6.73 2.00 -33.90
CA ASN A 315 -5.58 1.85 -34.78
C ASN A 315 -5.26 0.38 -35.08
N SER A 316 -5.64 -0.54 -34.19
CA SER A 316 -5.37 -1.99 -34.31
C SER A 316 -6.22 -2.70 -35.36
N VAL A 317 -7.36 -2.13 -35.76
CA VAL A 317 -8.33 -2.74 -36.69
C VAL A 317 -7.96 -2.53 -38.16
N SER A 318 -7.01 -1.62 -38.45
CA SER A 318 -6.65 -1.17 -39.82
C SER A 318 -5.85 -2.16 -40.67
N ASN A 319 -5.49 -3.35 -40.16
CA ASN A 319 -4.64 -4.31 -40.86
C ASN A 319 -5.31 -5.62 -41.28
N VAL A 320 -6.65 -5.69 -41.27
CA VAL A 320 -7.39 -6.84 -41.78
C VAL A 320 -8.30 -6.42 -42.93
N GLY A 321 -7.72 -6.35 -44.14
CA GLY A 321 -8.49 -6.28 -45.39
C GLY A 321 -8.07 -5.17 -46.34
N GLY A 322 -7.23 -5.48 -47.33
CA GLY A 322 -6.86 -4.55 -48.39
C GLY A 322 -5.89 -5.12 -49.43
N SER A 323 -6.40 -5.99 -50.30
CA SER A 323 -5.74 -6.36 -51.56
C SER A 323 -5.48 -5.11 -52.41
N ASN A 324 -4.24 -4.88 -52.86
CA ASN A 324 -3.92 -4.79 -54.29
C ASN A 324 -2.45 -4.47 -54.62
N ASN A 325 -1.99 -5.17 -55.68
CA ASN A 325 -0.95 -4.82 -56.64
C ASN A 325 0.52 -5.15 -56.34
N GLY A 326 0.87 -6.42 -56.61
CA GLY A 326 2.23 -6.85 -56.93
C GLY A 326 2.19 -8.07 -57.85
N CYS A 327 1.94 -7.84 -59.14
CA CYS A 327 1.96 -8.87 -60.18
C CYS A 327 3.39 -9.41 -60.35
N GLY A 328 3.65 -10.61 -59.83
CA GLY A 328 4.94 -11.30 -59.89
C GLY A 328 4.79 -12.75 -60.34
N LYS A 329 4.93 -12.95 -61.66
CA LYS A 329 5.31 -14.17 -62.40
C LYS A 329 5.22 -15.52 -61.64
N HIS A 330 4.18 -16.30 -61.93
CA HIS A 330 4.19 -17.77 -61.76
C HIS A 330 4.26 -18.46 -63.14
N PRO A 331 5.25 -19.34 -63.42
CA PRO A 331 5.45 -19.93 -64.74
C PRO A 331 4.68 -21.24 -64.87
N CYS A 332 3.38 -21.17 -65.17
CA CYS A 332 2.58 -22.34 -65.58
C CYS A 332 1.52 -21.92 -66.59
N CYS A 333 1.95 -21.33 -67.71
CA CYS A 333 1.19 -21.28 -68.96
C CYS A 333 2.18 -21.00 -70.08
N ASN A 334 2.63 -22.06 -70.76
CA ASN A 334 3.26 -21.92 -72.06
C ASN A 334 2.66 -22.97 -72.99
N GLN A 335 2.51 -22.58 -74.27
CA GLN A 335 1.90 -23.27 -75.41
C GLN A 335 0.38 -22.99 -75.54
N THR A 336 -0.14 -22.50 -76.66
CA THR A 336 0.22 -22.84 -78.05
C THR A 336 -0.21 -21.76 -79.06
N GLN A 337 0.62 -21.62 -80.09
CA GLN A 337 0.33 -21.48 -81.53
C GLN A 337 -0.05 -20.14 -82.19
N LEU A 338 0.76 -19.89 -83.22
CA LEU A 338 0.74 -18.93 -84.35
C LEU A 338 1.21 -17.50 -84.07
#